data_AF-A0A2I0NJM4-F1
#
_entry.id   AF-A0A2I0NJM4-F1
#
_cell.length_a   1.000
_cell.length_b   1.000
_cell.length_c   1.000
_cell.angle_alpha   90.00
_cell.angle_beta   90.00
_cell.angle_gamma   90.00
#
_symmetry.space_group_name_H-M   'P 1'
#
loop_
_entity.id
_entity.type
_entity.pdbx_description
1 polymer ?
#
loop_
_entity_poly.entity_id
_entity_poly.type
_entity_poly.pdbx_seq_one_letter_code
_entity_poly.pdbx_strand_id
1 'polypeptide(L)'
;MVDNIETGHEKDALLARLEDMLLKLPENRRQPILDLINKRKVELGLLKSELPIAGYRLKKHPKDTNAVPVPRQPPKRKSVPAKNKEAIRKIAKSIGKITETGGVIPRDIDIKDEPLKKDKKVLEETDSYKY
;
A
#
# COMPACT_ATOMS: atom_id res chain seq x y z
N MET A 1 -4.98 -28.62 21.48
CA MET A 1 -5.86 -27.44 21.51
C MET A 1 -6.09 -27.01 22.95
N VAL A 2 -5.05 -26.64 23.71
CA VAL A 2 -5.24 -26.03 25.05
C VAL A 2 -3.92 -25.31 25.37
N ASP A 3 -3.86 -23.99 25.19
CA ASP A 3 -2.78 -23.12 25.73
C ASP A 3 -3.22 -21.63 25.84
N ASN A 4 -4.46 -21.26 25.46
CA ASN A 4 -4.84 -19.85 25.34
C ASN A 4 -5.48 -19.21 26.59
N ILE A 5 -5.81 -20.00 27.63
CA ILE A 5 -6.64 -19.51 28.74
C ILE A 5 -5.79 -18.82 29.83
N GLU A 6 -4.60 -19.33 30.15
CA GLU A 6 -3.74 -18.75 31.20
C GLU A 6 -3.17 -17.38 30.80
N THR A 7 -2.84 -17.19 29.51
CA THR A 7 -2.36 -15.90 29.01
C THR A 7 -3.42 -14.79 29.04
N GLY A 8 -4.71 -15.12 29.19
CA GLY A 8 -5.79 -14.15 29.24
C GLY A 8 -5.73 -13.31 30.52
N HIS A 9 -5.56 -13.95 31.67
CA HIS A 9 -5.55 -13.29 32.98
C HIS A 9 -4.35 -12.35 33.18
N GLU A 10 -3.18 -12.71 32.65
CA GLU A 10 -2.00 -11.85 32.70
C GLU A 10 -2.14 -10.61 31.80
N LYS A 11 -2.76 -10.78 30.63
CA LYS A 11 -3.07 -9.66 29.73
C LYS A 11 -4.08 -8.72 30.36
N ASP A 12 -5.08 -9.24 31.06
CA ASP A 12 -6.08 -8.45 31.78
C ASP A 12 -5.43 -7.65 32.93
N ALA A 13 -4.51 -8.25 33.67
CA ALA A 13 -3.75 -7.56 34.72
C ALA A 13 -2.84 -6.46 34.16
N LEU A 14 -2.22 -6.70 32.99
CA LEU A 14 -1.40 -5.70 32.30
C LEU A 14 -2.24 -4.54 31.77
N LEU A 15 -3.43 -4.83 31.21
CA LEU A 15 -4.38 -3.81 30.77
C LEU A 15 -4.81 -2.91 31.93
N ALA A 16 -5.18 -3.49 33.08
CA ALA A 16 -5.55 -2.71 34.26
C ALA A 16 -4.42 -1.77 34.74
N ARG A 17 -3.16 -2.23 34.71
CA ARG A 17 -2.00 -1.39 35.05
C ARG A 17 -1.81 -0.22 34.07
N LEU A 18 -2.05 -0.45 32.79
CA LEU A 18 -1.95 0.60 31.76
C LEU A 18 -3.07 1.64 31.91
N GLU A 19 -4.29 1.21 32.25
CA GLU A 19 -5.41 2.10 32.55
C GLU A 19 -5.15 2.98 33.77
N ASP A 20 -4.63 2.39 34.86
CA ASP A 20 -4.19 3.12 36.06
C ASP A 20 -3.09 4.13 35.76
N MET A 21 -2.14 3.77 34.89
CA MET A 21 -1.06 4.66 34.49
C MET A 21 -1.60 5.84 33.68
N LEU A 22 -2.53 5.60 32.75
CA LEU A 22 -3.20 6.64 31.99
C LEU A 22 -3.99 7.61 32.88
N LEU A 23 -4.65 7.09 33.91
CA LEU A 23 -5.41 7.88 34.89
C LEU A 23 -4.53 8.77 35.78
N LYS A 24 -3.27 8.38 36.01
CA LYS A 24 -2.31 9.18 36.80
C LYS A 24 -1.60 10.25 35.99
N LEU A 25 -1.63 10.17 34.65
CA LEU A 25 -1.00 11.18 33.80
C LEU A 25 -1.80 12.49 33.77
N PRO A 26 -1.10 13.64 33.72
CA PRO A 26 -1.75 14.93 33.50
C PRO A 26 -2.36 14.99 32.09
N GLU A 27 -3.40 15.79 31.95
CA GLU A 27 -4.30 15.78 30.79
C GLU A 27 -3.58 16.08 29.47
N ASN A 28 -2.60 16.98 29.50
CA ASN A 28 -1.71 17.29 28.38
C ASN A 28 -0.88 16.09 27.87
N ARG A 29 -0.54 15.14 28.73
CA ARG A 29 0.20 13.91 28.36
C ARG A 29 -0.74 12.74 28.08
N ARG A 30 -1.95 12.76 28.61
CA ARG A 30 -2.98 11.75 28.35
C ARG A 30 -3.54 11.89 26.93
N GLN A 31 -3.77 13.12 26.48
CA GLN A 31 -4.44 13.38 25.20
C GLN A 31 -3.75 12.76 23.98
N PRO A 32 -2.41 12.86 23.80
CA PRO A 32 -1.73 12.24 22.67
C PRO A 32 -1.87 10.71 22.64
N ILE A 33 -1.94 10.08 23.82
CA ILE A 33 -2.08 8.62 23.93
C ILE A 33 -3.51 8.20 23.57
N LEU A 34 -4.51 8.96 24.02
CA LEU A 34 -5.91 8.74 23.63
C LEU A 34 -6.11 8.92 22.13
N ASP A 35 -5.50 9.93 21.52
CA ASP A 35 -5.55 10.15 20.08
C ASP A 35 -4.95 8.97 19.29
N LEU A 36 -3.84 8.42 19.78
CA LEU A 36 -3.21 7.25 19.16
C LEU A 36 -4.11 6.01 19.26
N ILE A 37 -4.73 5.78 20.42
CA ILE A 37 -5.68 4.68 20.63
C ILE A 37 -6.88 4.85 19.68
N ASN A 38 -7.44 6.06 19.59
CA ASN A 38 -8.58 6.33 18.72
C ASN A 38 -8.25 6.12 17.25
N LYS A 39 -7.07 6.56 16.78
CA LYS A 39 -6.57 6.25 15.43
C LYS A 39 -6.51 4.75 15.17
N ARG A 40 -5.96 3.98 16.12
CA ARG A 40 -5.86 2.53 15.97
C ARG A 40 -7.23 1.84 15.97
N LYS A 41 -8.17 2.30 16.78
CA LYS A 41 -9.56 1.82 16.77
C LYS A 41 -10.24 2.09 15.43
N VAL A 42 -9.99 3.24 14.81
CA VAL A 42 -10.48 3.57 13.45
C VAL A 42 -9.85 2.64 12.41
N GLU A 43 -8.54 2.39 12.46
CA GLU A 43 -7.86 1.46 11.55
C GLU A 43 -8.37 0.02 11.66
N LEU A 44 -8.70 -0.42 12.89
CA LEU A 44 -9.30 -1.72 13.15
C LEU A 44 -10.80 -1.79 12.83
N GLY A 45 -11.42 -0.67 12.45
CA GLY A 45 -12.86 -0.58 12.17
C GLY A 45 -13.74 -0.70 13.41
N LEU A 46 -13.16 -0.63 14.62
CA LEU A 46 -13.87 -0.67 15.90
C LEU A 46 -14.50 0.68 16.26
N LEU A 47 -14.02 1.76 15.65
CA LEU A 47 -14.55 3.11 15.79
C LEU A 47 -14.77 3.72 14.41
N LYS A 48 -15.86 4.46 14.21
CA LYS A 48 -16.08 5.23 12.97
C LYS A 48 -15.19 6.47 13.01
N SER A 49 -14.49 6.75 11.91
CA SER A 49 -13.75 8.01 11.79
C SER A 49 -14.72 9.19 11.77
N GLU A 50 -14.49 10.19 12.60
CA GLU A 50 -15.22 11.47 12.56
C GLU A 50 -14.79 12.34 11.38
N LEU A 51 -13.66 12.00 10.75
CA LEU A 51 -13.19 12.69 9.55
C LEU A 51 -14.19 12.49 8.41
N PRO A 52 -14.51 13.56 7.65
CA PRO A 52 -15.31 13.41 6.45
C PRO A 52 -14.62 12.41 5.54
N ILE A 53 -15.39 11.49 4.98
CA ILE A 53 -14.90 10.58 3.94
C ILE A 53 -14.25 11.47 2.88
N ALA A 54 -12.95 11.29 2.64
CA ALA A 54 -12.21 12.00 1.61
C ALA A 54 -12.80 11.60 0.24
N GLY A 55 -13.90 12.24 -0.12
CA GLY A 55 -14.71 11.94 -1.26
C GLY A 55 -14.09 12.55 -2.50
N TYR A 56 -13.04 11.93 -3.03
CA TYR A 56 -12.68 12.15 -4.42
C TYR A 56 -13.82 11.58 -5.28
N ARG A 57 -14.79 12.45 -5.60
CA ARG A 57 -15.79 12.16 -6.62
C ARG A 57 -15.09 12.21 -7.96
N LEU A 58 -14.76 11.03 -8.52
CA LEU A 58 -14.45 10.94 -9.94
C LEU A 58 -15.59 11.62 -10.71
N LYS A 59 -15.28 12.57 -11.59
CA LYS A 59 -16.28 13.21 -12.45
C LYS A 59 -16.99 12.07 -13.19
N LYS A 60 -18.26 11.84 -12.85
CA LYS A 60 -19.08 10.86 -13.56
C LYS A 60 -19.17 11.36 -14.99
N HIS A 61 -18.67 10.58 -15.94
CA HIS A 61 -18.91 10.87 -17.34
C HIS A 61 -20.42 10.77 -17.60
N PRO A 62 -20.99 11.61 -18.47
CA PRO A 62 -22.43 11.65 -18.74
C PRO A 62 -23.04 10.34 -19.28
N LYS A 63 -22.25 9.29 -19.51
CA LYS A 63 -22.72 7.96 -19.90
C LYS A 63 -23.18 7.07 -18.74
N ASP A 64 -22.91 7.45 -17.48
CA ASP A 64 -23.15 6.57 -16.32
C ASP A 64 -24.32 7.01 -15.43
N THR A 65 -25.24 7.83 -15.92
CA THR A 65 -26.36 8.39 -15.12
C THR A 65 -27.46 7.38 -14.77
N ASN A 66 -27.45 6.17 -15.35
CA ASN A 66 -28.43 5.12 -15.04
C ASN A 66 -27.87 3.95 -14.22
N ALA A 67 -26.63 4.04 -13.72
CA ALA A 67 -26.06 2.97 -12.92
C ALA A 67 -26.55 3.03 -11.46
N VAL A 68 -27.61 2.27 -11.17
CA VAL A 68 -27.91 1.76 -9.81
C VAL A 68 -26.60 1.23 -9.22
N PRO A 69 -26.28 1.45 -7.92
CA PRO A 69 -25.11 0.86 -7.32
C PRO A 69 -25.31 -0.65 -7.24
N VAL A 70 -24.87 -1.37 -8.27
CA VAL A 70 -24.82 -2.83 -8.26
C VAL A 70 -23.76 -3.21 -7.22
N PRO A 71 -24.07 -4.10 -6.25
CA PRO A 71 -23.06 -4.61 -5.32
C PRO A 71 -21.87 -5.11 -6.13
N ARG A 72 -20.67 -4.59 -5.82
CA ARG A 72 -19.43 -4.93 -6.54
C ARG A 72 -19.25 -6.43 -6.48
N GLN A 73 -19.56 -7.12 -7.57
CA GLN A 73 -19.20 -8.52 -7.73
C GLN A 73 -17.67 -8.60 -7.56
N PRO A 74 -17.15 -9.62 -6.85
CA PRO A 74 -15.71 -9.83 -6.79
C PRO A 74 -15.20 -9.87 -8.23
N PRO A 75 -14.11 -9.15 -8.56
CA PRO A 75 -13.64 -9.06 -9.94
C PRO A 75 -13.49 -10.47 -10.49
N LYS A 76 -14.22 -10.79 -11.57
CA LYS A 76 -14.04 -12.05 -12.29
C LYS A 76 -12.56 -12.15 -12.63
N ARG A 77 -11.87 -13.10 -11.99
CA ARG A 77 -10.43 -13.31 -12.20
C ARG A 77 -10.24 -13.58 -13.68
N LYS A 78 -9.65 -12.62 -14.39
CA LYS A 78 -9.24 -12.83 -15.79
C LYS A 78 -8.30 -14.03 -15.77
N SER A 79 -8.70 -15.10 -16.46
CA SER A 79 -7.86 -16.29 -16.54
C SER A 79 -6.56 -15.89 -17.21
N VAL A 80 -5.45 -16.06 -16.49
CA VAL A 80 -4.12 -15.80 -17.03
C VAL A 80 -3.93 -16.69 -18.26
N PRO A 81 -3.57 -16.16 -19.44
CA PRO A 81 -3.40 -16.97 -20.64
C PRO A 81 -2.34 -18.05 -20.39
N ALA A 82 -2.51 -19.24 -20.99
CA ALA A 82 -1.69 -20.42 -20.67
C ALA A 82 -0.17 -20.14 -20.71
N LYS A 83 0.27 -19.33 -21.69
CA LYS A 83 1.67 -18.89 -21.84
C LYS A 83 2.21 -18.13 -20.60
N ASN A 84 1.37 -17.32 -19.97
CA ASN A 84 1.76 -16.55 -18.78
C ASN A 84 1.79 -17.43 -17.51
N LYS A 85 1.02 -18.53 -17.46
CA LYS A 85 1.06 -19.46 -16.32
C LYS A 85 2.41 -20.18 -16.22
N GLU A 86 3.01 -20.52 -17.36
CA GLU A 86 4.33 -21.16 -17.40
C GLU A 86 5.44 -20.20 -16.96
N ALA A 87 5.41 -18.95 -17.42
CA ALA A 87 6.35 -17.92 -16.98
C ALA A 87 6.28 -17.70 -15.46
N ILE A 88 5.06 -17.58 -14.91
CA ILE A 88 4.86 -17.43 -13.46
C ILE A 88 5.39 -18.66 -12.69
N ARG A 89 5.19 -19.87 -13.21
CA ARG A 89 5.73 -21.10 -12.61
C ARG A 89 7.26 -21.14 -12.64
N LYS A 90 7.89 -20.66 -13.71
CA LYS A 90 9.37 -20.57 -13.80
C LYS A 90 9.92 -19.59 -12.77
N ILE A 91 9.30 -18.41 -12.64
CA ILE A 91 9.67 -17.40 -11.64
C ILE A 91 9.51 -17.97 -10.23
N ALA A 92 8.39 -18.60 -9.92
CA ALA A 92 8.16 -19.21 -8.60
C ALA A 92 9.22 -20.27 -8.23
N LYS A 93 9.75 -21.00 -9.21
CA LYS A 93 10.82 -21.99 -9.00
C LYS A 93 12.21 -21.39 -8.81
N SER A 94 12.43 -20.15 -9.27
CA SER A 94 13.71 -19.45 -9.14
C SER A 94 13.81 -18.58 -7.89
N ILE A 95 12.68 -18.22 -7.26
CA ILE A 95 12.67 -17.47 -6.01
C ILE A 95 13.40 -18.28 -4.92
N GLY A 96 14.44 -17.69 -4.31
CA GLY A 96 15.23 -18.31 -3.25
C GLY A 96 16.38 -19.21 -3.70
N LYS A 97 16.56 -19.41 -5.02
CA LYS A 97 17.75 -20.10 -5.56
C LYS A 97 18.77 -19.07 -6.02
N ILE A 98 19.81 -18.88 -5.22
CA ILE A 98 21.00 -18.13 -5.63
C ILE A 98 21.87 -19.11 -6.40
N THR A 99 21.86 -19.02 -7.72
CA THR A 99 22.90 -19.66 -8.54
C THR A 99 24.10 -18.73 -8.52
N GLU A 100 25.21 -19.17 -7.95
CA GLU A 100 26.49 -18.46 -8.07
C GLU A 100 26.76 -18.22 -9.56
N THR A 101 26.75 -16.95 -9.96
CA THR A 101 27.18 -16.57 -11.31
C THR A 101 28.67 -16.83 -11.37
N GLY A 102 29.03 -17.99 -11.93
CA GLY A 102 30.42 -18.38 -12.15
C GLY A 102 31.19 -17.24 -12.79
N GLY A 103 32.27 -16.83 -12.12
CA GLY A 103 33.27 -15.83 -12.50
C GLY A 103 32.96 -14.98 -13.73
N VAL A 104 32.18 -13.91 -13.56
CA VAL A 104 32.15 -12.84 -14.55
C VAL A 104 33.47 -12.08 -14.42
N ILE A 105 34.41 -12.38 -15.32
CA ILE A 105 35.63 -11.59 -15.48
C ILE A 105 35.17 -10.19 -15.91
N PRO A 106 35.47 -9.12 -15.13
CA PRO A 106 35.17 -7.77 -15.57
C PRO A 106 35.99 -7.51 -16.84
N ARG A 107 35.30 -7.39 -17.97
CA ARG A 107 35.89 -6.81 -19.18
C ARG A 107 35.77 -5.32 -19.01
N ASP A 108 36.90 -4.63 -18.92
CA ASP A 108 36.94 -3.17 -18.99
C ASP A 108 36.26 -2.76 -20.29
N ILE A 109 35.11 -2.10 -20.16
CA ILE A 109 34.38 -1.55 -21.29
C ILE A 109 35.12 -0.27 -21.63
N ASP A 110 35.93 -0.32 -22.68
CA ASP A 110 36.59 0.86 -23.25
C ASP A 110 35.51 1.75 -23.85
N ILE A 111 35.00 2.70 -23.06
CA ILE A 111 33.99 3.67 -23.48
C ILE A 111 34.66 4.58 -24.50
N LYS A 112 34.49 4.27 -25.78
CA LYS A 112 34.85 5.22 -26.85
C LYS A 112 33.97 6.45 -26.68
N ASP A 113 34.61 7.63 -26.74
CA ASP A 113 33.99 8.96 -26.66
C ASP A 113 33.03 9.25 -27.84
N GLU A 114 31.97 8.46 -27.98
CA GLU A 114 30.89 8.79 -28.89
C GLU A 114 29.96 9.81 -28.21
N PRO A 115 29.74 11.00 -28.81
CA PRO A 115 28.89 12.00 -28.22
C PRO A 115 27.45 11.50 -28.18
N LEU A 116 26.88 11.47 -26.97
CA LEU A 116 25.50 11.10 -26.70
C LEU A 116 24.55 11.90 -27.59
N LYS A 117 23.90 11.24 -28.56
CA LYS A 117 22.92 11.88 -29.46
C LYS A 117 21.75 12.41 -28.64
N LYS A 118 21.68 13.74 -28.49
CA LYS A 118 20.60 14.46 -27.80
C LYS A 118 19.39 14.58 -28.73
N ASP A 119 18.61 13.52 -28.88
CA ASP A 119 17.33 13.62 -29.58
C ASP A 119 16.22 14.04 -28.60
N LYS A 120 16.10 15.35 -28.35
CA LYS A 120 14.84 15.95 -27.88
C LYS A 120 14.68 17.37 -28.43
N LYS A 121 13.89 17.48 -29.50
CA LYS A 121 13.29 18.77 -29.89
C LYS A 121 12.23 19.10 -28.83
N VAL A 122 12.41 20.21 -28.13
CA VAL A 122 11.37 20.82 -27.30
C VAL A 122 10.30 21.33 -28.25
N LEU A 123 9.09 20.78 -28.18
CA LEU A 123 7.93 21.34 -28.88
C LEU A 123 7.47 22.54 -28.04
N GLU A 124 7.74 23.76 -28.50
CA GLU A 124 7.14 24.96 -27.92
C GLU A 124 5.64 24.93 -28.19
N GLU A 125 4.86 24.75 -27.12
CA GLU A 125 3.42 24.93 -27.13
C GLU A 125 3.15 26.43 -27.31
N THR A 126 2.71 26.80 -28.52
CA THR A 126 2.26 28.15 -28.82
C THR A 126 0.96 28.42 -28.08
N ASP A 127 0.99 29.46 -27.25
CA ASP A 127 -0.09 29.92 -26.38
C ASP A 127 -1.34 30.30 -27.20
N SER A 128 -2.39 29.48 -27.14
CA SER A 128 -3.57 29.59 -28.02
C SER A 128 -4.68 30.49 -27.48
N TYR A 129 -4.48 31.21 -26.37
CA TYR A 129 -5.47 32.15 -25.82
C TYR A 129 -5.31 33.56 -26.39
N LYS A 130 -5.59 33.71 -27.67
CA LYS A 130 -6.08 34.96 -28.25
C LYS A 130 -7.20 34.60 -29.21
N TYR A 131 -8.45 34.82 -28.80
CA TYR A 131 -9.60 35.31 -29.57
C TYR A 131 -10.84 35.27 -28.67
#